data_AF-A0A1L7CRG5-F1
#
_entry.id   AF-A0A1L7CRG5-F1
#
_cell.length_a   1.000
_cell.length_b   1.000
_cell.length_c   1.000
_cell.angle_alpha   90.00
_cell.angle_beta   90.00
_cell.angle_gamma   90.00
#
_symmetry.space_group_name_H-M   'P 1'
#
loop_
_entity.id
_entity.type
_entity.pdbx_description
1 polymer ?
#
loop_
_entity_poly.entity_id
_entity_poly.type
_entity_poly.pdbx_seq_one_letter_code
_entity_poly.pdbx_strand_id
1 'polypeptide(L)'
;MILMKETMRKAYDAAGVDVSDEELDQIYEQMTEQWEDYWLDNTIMLEKRWQQANNRRMVPALERRKILLTARQMADDEIKDQWLDPLTQTIIENDLEA
;
A
#
# COMPACT_ATOMS: atom_id res chain seq x y z
N MET A 1 4.42 -1.63 5.73
CA MET A 1 5.69 -0.97 5.44
C MET A 1 5.44 -0.14 4.20
N ILE A 2 5.66 1.18 4.26
CA ILE A 2 5.62 2.02 3.05
C ILE A 2 6.76 1.53 2.15
N LEU A 3 6.42 1.17 0.92
CA LEU A 3 7.38 0.75 -0.10
C LEU A 3 8.42 1.85 -0.32
N MET A 4 9.70 1.47 -0.39
CA MET A 4 10.76 2.43 -0.69
C MET A 4 10.86 2.63 -2.20
N LYS A 5 11.16 3.85 -2.65
CA LYS A 5 11.39 4.17 -4.07
C LYS A 5 12.43 3.25 -4.73
N GLU A 6 13.46 2.88 -3.98
CA GLU A 6 14.49 1.93 -4.44
C GLU A 6 13.90 0.53 -4.74
N THR A 7 12.92 0.08 -3.95
CA THR A 7 12.21 -1.19 -4.21
C THR A 7 11.41 -1.11 -5.50
N MET A 8 10.76 0.03 -5.77
CA MET A 8 10.05 0.25 -7.04
C MET A 8 11.01 0.25 -8.22
N ARG A 9 12.15 0.95 -8.14
CA ARG A 9 13.20 0.92 -9.18
C ARG A 9 13.61 -0.51 -9.53
N LYS A 10 13.97 -1.31 -8.51
CA LYS A 10 14.38 -2.71 -8.71
C LYS A 10 13.29 -3.57 -9.35
N ALA A 11 12.02 -3.33 -8.99
CA ALA A 11 10.90 -4.06 -9.58
C ALA A 11 10.71 -3.70 -11.06
N TYR A 12 10.79 -2.43 -11.45
CA TYR A 12 10.74 -2.00 -12.85
C TYR A 12 11.91 -2.56 -13.67
N ASP A 13 13.14 -2.45 -13.14
CA ASP A 13 14.34 -2.97 -13.80
C ASP A 13 14.25 -4.48 -14.04
N ALA A 14 13.78 -5.24 -13.03
CA ALA A 14 13.58 -6.68 -13.15
C ALA A 14 12.45 -7.03 -14.12
N ALA A 15 11.40 -6.22 -14.19
CA ALA A 15 10.31 -6.39 -15.16
C ALA A 15 10.70 -6.03 -16.60
N GLY A 16 11.91 -5.50 -16.82
CA GLY A 16 12.38 -5.07 -18.13
C GLY A 16 11.69 -3.79 -18.63
N VAL A 17 11.10 -3.01 -17.72
CA VAL A 17 10.39 -1.77 -18.05
C VAL A 17 11.34 -0.59 -17.81
N ASP A 18 11.67 0.12 -18.89
CA ASP A 18 12.48 1.34 -18.81
C ASP A 18 11.63 2.50 -18.27
N VAL A 19 11.99 3.01 -17.10
CA VAL A 19 11.35 4.13 -16.41
C VAL A 19 12.44 5.13 -16.04
N SER A 20 12.28 6.38 -16.45
CA SER A 20 13.23 7.44 -16.08
C SER A 20 13.23 7.71 -14.57
N ASP A 21 14.22 8.48 -14.09
CA ASP A 21 14.21 8.94 -12.69
C ASP A 21 12.99 9.83 -12.42
N GLU A 22 12.71 10.81 -13.28
CA GLU A 22 11.58 11.73 -13.13
C GLU A 22 10.22 11.02 -13.11
N GLU A 23 10.02 10.01 -13.95
CA GLU A 23 8.80 9.19 -13.93
C GLU A 23 8.70 8.37 -12.64
N LEU A 24 9.82 7.82 -12.15
CA LEU A 24 9.83 7.08 -10.89
C LEU A 24 9.51 7.98 -9.68
N ASP A 25 9.98 9.23 -9.68
CA ASP A 25 9.60 10.23 -8.68
C ASP A 25 8.08 10.44 -8.67
N GLN A 26 7.48 10.67 -9.84
CA GLN A 26 6.04 10.90 -9.97
C GLN A 26 5.22 9.68 -9.53
N ILE A 27 5.62 8.48 -9.96
CA ILE A 27 4.98 7.22 -9.54
C ILE A 27 5.06 7.06 -8.02
N TYR A 28 6.22 7.35 -7.43
CA TYR A 28 6.42 7.22 -6.00
C TYR A 28 5.59 8.21 -5.18
N GLU A 29 5.49 9.47 -5.65
CA GLU A 29 4.63 10.49 -5.04
C GLU A 29 3.16 10.06 -5.11
N GLN A 30 2.69 9.63 -6.28
CA GLN A 30 1.32 9.15 -6.47
C GLN A 30 1.00 7.95 -5.58
N MET A 31 1.91 6.97 -5.51
CA MET A 31 1.76 5.79 -4.65
C MET A 31 1.68 6.19 -3.17
N THR A 32 2.49 7.18 -2.75
CA THR A 32 2.49 7.67 -1.36
C THR A 32 1.19 8.37 -1.01
N GLU A 33 0.68 9.24 -1.90
CA GLU A 33 -0.61 9.91 -1.72
C GLU A 33 -1.76 8.89 -1.61
N GLN A 34 -1.80 7.91 -2.51
CA GLN A 34 -2.79 6.83 -2.45
C GLN A 34 -2.70 6.01 -1.17
N TRP A 35 -1.47 5.74 -0.69
CA TRP A 35 -1.28 5.02 0.57
C TRP A 35 -1.86 5.80 1.76
N GLU A 36 -1.67 7.12 1.79
CA GLU A 36 -2.20 7.99 2.84
C GLU A 36 -3.74 7.99 2.82
N ASP A 37 -4.33 8.07 1.62
CA ASP A 37 -5.78 7.98 1.43
C ASP A 37 -6.33 6.64 1.92
N TYR A 38 -5.72 5.52 1.49
CA TYR A 38 -6.13 4.18 1.96
C TYR A 38 -5.99 4.03 3.46
N TRP A 39 -4.90 4.53 4.05
CA TRP A 39 -4.70 4.44 5.49
C TRP A 39 -5.76 5.23 6.26
N LEU A 40 -6.11 6.43 5.80
CA LEU A 40 -7.15 7.26 6.39
C LEU A 40 -8.52 6.59 6.29
N ASP A 41 -8.90 6.13 5.10
CA ASP A 41 -10.20 5.49 4.85
C ASP A 41 -10.34 4.20 5.66
N ASN A 42 -9.30 3.36 5.68
CA ASN A 42 -9.28 2.14 6.48
C ASN A 42 -9.39 2.44 7.98
N THR A 43 -8.73 3.50 8.45
CA THR A 43 -8.83 3.94 9.86
C THR A 43 -10.26 4.35 10.19
N ILE A 44 -10.88 5.22 9.39
CA ILE A 44 -12.26 5.69 9.59
C ILE A 44 -13.23 4.51 9.57
N MET A 45 -13.08 3.61 8.60
CA MET A 45 -13.92 2.42 8.48
C MET A 45 -13.81 1.51 9.71
N LEU A 46 -12.59 1.20 10.16
CA LEU A 46 -12.35 0.30 11.30
C LEU A 46 -12.80 0.93 12.62
N GLU A 47 -12.56 2.24 12.83
CA GLU A 47 -13.07 2.95 14.00
C GLU A 47 -14.60 2.91 14.06
N LYS A 48 -15.30 3.18 12.94
CA LYS A 48 -16.77 3.08 12.86
C LYS A 48 -17.27 1.67 13.16
N ARG A 49 -16.66 0.64 12.56
CA ARG A 49 -17.03 -0.77 12.82
C ARG A 49 -16.84 -1.13 14.29
N TRP A 50 -15.74 -0.70 14.91
CA TRP A 50 -15.49 -0.95 16.33
C TRP A 50 -16.53 -0.27 17.22
N GLN A 51 -16.85 1.00 16.95
CA GLN A 51 -17.84 1.78 17.70
C GLN A 51 -19.23 1.13 17.66
N GLN A 52 -19.63 0.67 16.47
CA GLN A 52 -20.89 -0.06 16.27
C GLN A 52 -20.91 -1.38 17.03
N ALA A 53 -19.85 -2.20 16.91
CA ALA A 53 -19.77 -3.50 17.55
C ALA A 53 -19.76 -3.44 19.09
N ASN A 54 -19.17 -2.37 19.66
CA ASN A 54 -19.04 -2.19 21.10
C ASN A 54 -20.09 -1.26 21.70
N ASN A 55 -21.00 -0.71 20.89
CA ASN A 55 -21.98 0.31 21.27
C ASN A 55 -21.35 1.48 22.07
N ARG A 56 -20.20 1.97 21.61
CA ARG A 56 -19.43 3.04 22.24
C ARG A 56 -19.15 4.15 21.24
N ARG A 57 -19.21 5.40 21.71
CA ARG A 57 -18.94 6.59 20.88
C ARG A 57 -17.45 6.86 20.63
N MET A 58 -16.56 6.35 21.50
CA MET A 58 -15.12 6.60 21.41
C MET A 58 -14.34 5.30 21.50
N VAL A 59 -13.30 5.19 20.67
CA VAL A 59 -12.36 4.07 20.68
C VAL A 59 -11.30 4.31 21.79
N PRO A 60 -11.14 3.40 22.75
CA PRO A 60 -10.08 3.46 23.75
C PRO A 60 -8.70 3.47 23.09
N ALA A 61 -7.71 4.11 23.72
CA ALA A 61 -6.37 4.26 23.15
C ALA A 61 -5.70 2.95 22.71
N LEU A 62 -5.86 1.87 23.49
CA LEU A 62 -5.31 0.55 23.15
C LEU A 62 -5.94 -0.03 21.88
N GLU A 63 -7.26 0.04 21.77
CA GLU A 63 -7.98 -0.45 20.60
C GLU A 63 -7.72 0.45 19.38
N ARG A 64 -7.61 1.76 19.59
CA ARG A 64 -7.24 2.71 18.54
C ARG A 64 -5.87 2.38 17.96
N ARG A 65 -4.89 2.05 18.80
CA ARG A 65 -3.57 1.62 18.34
C ARG A 65 -3.65 0.36 17.48
N LYS A 66 -4.47 -0.63 17.86
CA LYS A 66 -4.68 -1.84 17.05
C LYS A 66 -5.31 -1.49 15.70
N ILE A 67 -6.35 -0.66 15.72
CA ILE A 67 -7.02 -0.18 14.50
C ILE A 67 -6.04 0.51 13.57
N LEU A 68 -5.20 1.42 14.07
CA LEU A 68 -4.21 2.13 13.25
C LEU A 68 -3.19 1.16 12.62
N LEU A 69 -2.77 0.12 13.35
CA LEU A 69 -1.87 -0.91 12.82
C LEU A 69 -2.55 -1.76 11.75
N THR A 70 -3.81 -2.16 11.97
CA THR A 70 -4.59 -2.91 10.97
C THR A 70 -4.85 -2.06 9.73
N ALA A 71 -5.28 -0.81 9.90
CA ALA A 71 -5.51 0.11 8.78
C ALA A 71 -4.25 0.31 7.94
N ARG A 72 -3.10 0.43 8.62
CA ARG A 72 -1.80 0.54 7.96
C ARG A 72 -1.49 -0.69 7.12
N GLN A 73 -1.67 -1.89 7.70
CA GLN A 73 -1.43 -3.14 6.98
C GLN A 73 -2.34 -3.24 5.75
N MET A 74 -3.63 -2.89 5.88
CA MET A 74 -4.55 -2.89 4.76
C MET A 74 -4.11 -1.92 3.66
N ALA A 75 -3.68 -0.71 4.00
CA ALA A 75 -3.15 0.24 3.02
C ALA A 75 -1.85 -0.24 2.35
N ASP A 76 -0.97 -0.89 3.11
CA ASP A 76 0.24 -1.50 2.57
C ASP A 76 -0.08 -2.63 1.56
N ASP A 77 -1.10 -3.44 1.84
CA ASP A 77 -1.54 -4.52 0.97
C ASP A 77 -2.19 -3.98 -0.32
N GLU A 78 -3.09 -2.99 -0.23
CA GLU A 78 -3.71 -2.35 -1.40
C GLU A 78 -2.66 -1.73 -2.33
N ILE A 79 -1.64 -1.05 -1.78
CA ILE A 79 -0.56 -0.49 -2.58
C ILE A 79 0.29 -1.57 -3.25
N LYS A 80 0.56 -2.68 -2.56
CA LYS A 80 1.29 -3.80 -3.14
C LYS A 80 0.55 -4.40 -4.33
N ASP A 81 -0.73 -4.71 -4.13
CA ASP A 81 -1.60 -5.31 -5.16
C ASP A 81 -1.70 -4.41 -6.40
N GLN A 82 -1.70 -3.09 -6.21
CA GLN A 82 -1.81 -2.13 -7.33
C GLN A 82 -0.49 -1.86 -8.04
N TRP A 83 0.62 -1.75 -7.31
CA TRP A 83 1.87 -1.21 -7.85
C TRP A 83 3.00 -2.23 -8.00
N LEU A 84 3.04 -3.27 -7.17
CA LEU A 84 4.10 -4.27 -7.20
C LEU A 84 3.69 -5.59 -7.83
N ASP A 85 2.47 -6.05 -7.57
CA ASP A 85 2.00 -7.34 -8.08
C ASP A 85 1.99 -7.38 -9.61
N PRO A 86 1.58 -6.32 -10.34
CA PRO A 86 1.69 -6.31 -11.80
C PRO A 86 3.13 -6.45 -12.29
N LEU A 87 4.09 -5.78 -11.64
CA LEU A 87 5.51 -5.89 -11.97
C LEU A 87 6.03 -7.30 -11.68
N THR A 88 5.63 -7.87 -10.56
CA THR A 88 5.99 -9.23 -10.15
C THR A 88 5.46 -10.26 -11.15
N GLN A 89 4.23 -10.09 -11.64
CA GLN A 89 3.66 -10.94 -12.66
C GLN A 89 4.46 -10.85 -13.97
N THR A 90 4.78 -9.64 -14.44
CA THR A 90 5.61 -9.45 -15.64
C THR A 90 6.99 -10.09 -15.50
N ILE A 91 7.64 -9.98 -14.34
CA ILE A 91 8.92 -10.65 -14.06
C ILE A 91 8.79 -12.16 -14.23
N ILE A 92 7.76 -12.76 -13.63
CA ILE A 92 7.52 -14.21 -13.70
C ILE A 92 7.22 -14.65 -15.14
N GLU A 93 6.42 -13.87 -15.89
CA GLU A 93 6.11 -14.15 -17.29
C GLU A 93 7.38 -14.09 -18.16
N ASN A 94 8.22 -13.07 -17.99
CA ASN A 94 9.49 -12.95 -18.69
C ASN A 94 10.44 -14.13 -18.38
N ASP A 95 10.50 -14.58 -17.13
CA ASP A 95 11.33 -15.72 -16.71
C ASP A 95 10.84 -17.06 -17.30
N LEU A 96 9.54 -17.19 -17.62
CA LEU A 96 8.97 -18.39 -18.22
C LEU A 96 9.15 -18.43 -19.75
N GLU A 97 9.32 -17.27 -20.39
CA GLU A 97 9.52 -17.15 -21.84
C GLU A 97 11.00 -17.17 -22.27
N ALA A 98 11.94 -17.01 -21.32
CA ALA A 98 13.39 -17.03 -21.53
C ALA A 98 14.01 -18.44 -21.61
#